data_AF-A0A1T5C535-F1
#
_entry.id   AF-A0A1T5C535-F1
#
_cell.length_a   1.000
_cell.length_b   1.000
_cell.length_c   1.000
_cell.angle_alpha   90.00
_cell.angle_beta   90.00
_cell.angle_gamma   90.00
#
_symmetry.space_group_name_H-M   'P 1'
#
loop_
_entity.id
_entity.type
_entity.pdbx_description
1 polymer ?
#
loop_
_entity_poly.entity_id
_entity_poly.type
_entity_poly.pdbx_seq_one_letter_code
_entity_poly.pdbx_strand_id
1 'polypeptide(L)'
;MTQFYIRLILVLAGVLALLSCSDDNFGPIDRRGGIPGPVSDVRVENLAGGARISYVLPSDESLLYVKAVYLLNGEEVESKASYLTNNIVLEGFGDENEREVTLYAVSRAEETSSPVTAVIKPLQAPVFSVFESLDVQETFGGIVVNFENPHAASRSVNSNVVVGTLRWDQELNEWEEIGTHYSGLTKDQFAVRGLESKPYRFGIFVRDRWDNHTDTLVTELTPIYEEEISKSNWRDVRGRYPVPQVGILPVSGNPMLEGLDYSGAYPITNLWDGNVGSFFHTRSGLEMPIWIPFDLGEPIKLSRYQIWQRSVAGGYFSHGNPHEWEIWGTNTPEDPDSWVLIAHEVMEKPSGLPVGQNSADDRAVAAAGQEYDFVLDAPAVRYLAWKHIDNWASIQGEFGFLHINELSLWGQRNQ
;
A
#
# COMPACT_ATOMS: atom_id res chain seq x y z
N MET A 1 52.18 -45.67 -21.25
CA MET A 1 51.73 -45.19 -19.92
C MET A 1 50.39 -44.48 -19.98
N THR A 2 50.18 -43.53 -20.89
CA THR A 2 48.98 -42.68 -21.00
C THR A 2 47.65 -43.45 -21.17
N GLN A 3 47.61 -44.53 -21.97
CA GLN A 3 46.38 -45.33 -22.13
C GLN A 3 45.99 -46.14 -20.89
N PHE A 4 46.95 -46.48 -20.02
CA PHE A 4 46.67 -47.22 -18.78
C PHE A 4 46.02 -46.31 -17.74
N TYR A 5 46.49 -45.07 -17.63
CA TYR A 5 45.87 -44.05 -16.75
C TYR A 5 44.47 -43.66 -17.21
N ILE A 6 44.22 -43.56 -18.52
CA ILE A 6 42.87 -43.28 -19.05
C ILE A 6 41.89 -44.41 -18.73
N ARG A 7 42.32 -45.68 -18.87
CA ARG A 7 41.49 -46.84 -18.47
C ARG A 7 41.27 -46.89 -16.96
N LEU A 8 42.27 -46.54 -16.16
CA LEU A 8 42.15 -46.49 -14.70
C LEU A 8 41.19 -45.37 -14.25
N ILE A 9 41.23 -44.20 -14.91
CA ILE A 9 40.31 -43.08 -14.64
C ILE A 9 38.88 -43.44 -15.06
N LEU A 10 38.67 -44.11 -16.19
CA LEU A 10 37.34 -44.56 -16.64
C LEU A 10 36.75 -45.64 -15.74
N VAL A 11 37.59 -46.56 -15.22
CA VAL A 11 37.15 -47.56 -14.23
C VAL A 11 36.82 -46.90 -12.89
N LEU A 12 37.62 -45.92 -12.44
CA LEU A 12 37.36 -45.17 -11.21
C LEU A 12 36.09 -44.31 -11.32
N ALA A 13 35.85 -43.68 -12.47
CA ALA A 13 34.63 -42.93 -12.77
C ALA A 13 33.38 -43.84 -12.84
N GLY A 14 33.52 -45.06 -13.37
CA GLY A 14 32.45 -46.07 -13.37
C GLY A 14 32.11 -46.60 -11.97
N VAL A 15 33.11 -46.73 -11.09
CA VAL A 15 32.89 -47.13 -9.68
C VAL A 15 32.26 -45.99 -8.87
N LEU A 16 32.61 -44.73 -9.16
CA LEU A 16 31.98 -43.55 -8.54
C LEU A 16 30.52 -43.32 -8.99
N ALA A 17 30.15 -43.74 -10.20
CA ALA A 17 28.77 -43.66 -10.69
C ALA A 17 27.82 -44.68 -10.02
N LEU A 18 28.35 -45.77 -9.47
CA LEU A 18 27.58 -46.77 -8.70
C LEU A 18 27.40 -46.38 -7.22
N LEU A 19 28.02 -45.28 -6.78
CA LEU A 19 27.82 -44.64 -5.46
C LEU A 19 26.85 -43.44 -5.55
N SER A 20 25.97 -43.44 -6.56
CA SER A 20 24.81 -42.55 -6.57
C SER A 20 24.01 -42.76 -5.28
N CYS A 21 23.73 -41.66 -4.60
CA CYS A 21 23.02 -41.60 -3.32
C CYS A 21 21.82 -42.53 -3.30
N SER A 22 21.70 -43.30 -2.21
CA SER A 22 20.41 -43.84 -1.80
C SER A 22 19.45 -42.67 -1.62
N ASP A 23 18.26 -42.75 -2.23
CA ASP A 23 17.18 -41.79 -1.99
C ASP A 23 16.98 -41.62 -0.48
N ASP A 24 17.18 -40.40 0.02
CA ASP A 24 16.78 -40.04 1.38
C ASP A 24 15.27 -40.27 1.45
N ASN A 25 14.88 -41.35 2.12
CA ASN A 25 13.50 -41.72 2.28
C ASN A 25 12.88 -40.72 3.26
N PHE A 26 12.26 -39.65 2.74
CA PHE A 26 11.52 -38.65 3.49
C PHE A 26 10.23 -39.27 4.06
N GLY A 27 10.40 -40.21 4.98
CA GLY A 27 9.33 -40.74 5.79
C GLY A 27 9.11 -39.90 7.04
N PRO A 28 7.95 -40.02 7.68
CA PRO A 28 7.68 -39.36 8.95
C PRO A 28 8.74 -39.70 10.00
N ILE A 29 9.17 -38.67 10.73
CA ILE A 29 10.20 -38.76 11.80
C ILE A 29 9.71 -39.67 12.92
N ASP A 30 8.39 -39.69 13.15
CA ASP A 30 7.73 -40.55 14.12
C ASP A 30 6.99 -41.69 13.40
N ARG A 31 7.52 -42.91 13.51
CA ARG A 31 6.87 -44.13 12.99
C ARG A 31 5.97 -44.81 14.02
N ARG A 32 5.82 -44.22 15.22
CA ARG A 32 4.93 -44.72 16.25
C ARG A 32 3.68 -43.88 16.26
N GLY A 33 2.61 -44.41 15.69
CA GLY A 33 1.30 -43.78 15.77
C GLY A 33 0.29 -44.58 14.99
N GLY A 34 -0.71 -45.14 15.68
CA GLY A 34 -1.82 -45.80 15.02
C GLY A 34 -2.66 -44.81 14.20
N ILE A 35 -3.44 -45.34 13.27
CA ILE A 35 -4.43 -44.60 12.50
C ILE A 35 -5.42 -43.93 13.46
N PRO A 36 -5.54 -42.58 13.47
CA PRO A 36 -6.50 -41.90 14.32
C PRO A 36 -7.94 -42.20 13.89
N GLY A 37 -8.88 -42.08 14.82
CA GLY A 37 -10.29 -42.09 14.51
C GLY A 37 -10.68 -40.95 13.55
N PRO A 38 -11.79 -41.08 12.80
CA PRO A 38 -12.30 -39.97 12.02
C PRO A 38 -12.75 -38.80 12.92
N VAL A 39 -12.78 -37.60 12.35
CA VAL A 39 -13.44 -36.45 13.00
C VAL A 39 -14.95 -36.70 13.16
N SER A 40 -15.61 -36.04 14.11
CA SER A 40 -17.05 -36.18 14.35
C SER A 40 -17.74 -34.83 14.58
N ASP A 41 -19.08 -34.81 14.64
CA ASP A 41 -19.89 -33.58 14.82
C ASP A 41 -19.48 -32.45 13.86
N VAL A 42 -19.44 -32.79 12.57
CA VAL A 42 -19.03 -31.86 11.52
C VAL A 42 -20.11 -30.79 11.30
N ARG A 43 -19.72 -29.53 11.40
CA ARG A 43 -20.59 -28.36 11.23
C ARG A 43 -19.99 -27.41 10.22
N VAL A 44 -20.82 -26.96 9.29
CA VAL A 44 -20.42 -26.05 8.20
C VAL A 44 -20.99 -24.67 8.45
N GLU A 45 -20.13 -23.67 8.37
CA GLU A 45 -20.47 -22.26 8.28
C GLU A 45 -19.99 -21.74 6.92
N ASN A 46 -20.92 -21.26 6.09
CA ASN A 46 -20.59 -20.73 4.77
C ASN A 46 -20.21 -19.24 4.88
N LEU A 47 -19.12 -18.86 4.23
CA LEU A 47 -18.51 -17.52 4.30
C LEU A 47 -18.35 -16.95 2.89
N ALA A 48 -18.18 -15.64 2.75
CA ALA A 48 -17.86 -15.02 1.46
C ALA A 48 -16.49 -15.52 0.98
N GLY A 49 -16.47 -16.15 -0.19
CA GLY A 49 -15.24 -16.72 -0.76
C GLY A 49 -14.77 -18.02 -0.11
N GLY A 50 -15.54 -18.62 0.80
CA GLY A 50 -15.04 -19.69 1.66
C GLY A 50 -16.07 -20.42 2.50
N ALA A 51 -15.59 -21.34 3.33
CA ALA A 51 -16.38 -22.00 4.35
C ALA A 51 -15.50 -22.38 5.54
N ARG A 52 -16.06 -22.31 6.75
CA ARG A 52 -15.44 -22.86 7.96
C ARG A 52 -16.11 -24.18 8.29
N ILE A 53 -15.32 -25.23 8.39
CA ILE A 53 -15.79 -26.53 8.85
C ILE A 53 -15.24 -26.78 10.25
N SER A 54 -16.13 -26.88 11.22
CA SER A 54 -15.80 -27.21 12.62
C SER A 54 -16.13 -28.68 12.90
N TYR A 55 -15.35 -29.30 13.78
CA TYR A 55 -15.47 -30.71 14.10
C TYR A 55 -14.90 -31.04 15.49
N VAL A 56 -15.24 -32.21 16.01
CA VAL A 56 -14.62 -32.80 17.20
C VAL A 56 -13.44 -33.67 16.75
N LEU A 57 -12.26 -33.39 17.31
CA LEU A 57 -11.04 -34.13 17.08
C LEU A 57 -11.10 -35.51 17.75
N PRO A 58 -10.51 -36.56 17.14
CA PRO A 58 -10.32 -37.83 17.81
C PRO A 58 -9.32 -37.69 18.97
N SER A 59 -9.48 -38.49 20.03
CA SER A 59 -8.61 -38.42 21.22
C SER A 59 -7.28 -39.16 21.07
N ASP A 60 -6.93 -39.61 19.87
CA ASP A 60 -5.72 -40.36 19.58
C ASP A 60 -4.45 -39.50 19.75
N GLU A 61 -3.50 -39.95 20.56
CA GLU A 61 -2.21 -39.26 20.77
C GLU A 61 -1.37 -39.16 19.48
N SER A 62 -1.65 -40.02 18.49
CA SER A 62 -0.99 -40.04 17.20
C SER A 62 -1.44 -38.92 16.26
N LEU A 63 -2.54 -38.22 16.56
CA LEU A 63 -3.09 -37.18 15.70
C LEU A 63 -2.09 -36.03 15.49
N LEU A 64 -1.88 -35.66 14.22
CA LEU A 64 -1.03 -34.53 13.85
C LEU A 64 -1.85 -33.39 13.24
N TYR A 65 -2.75 -33.69 12.30
CA TYR A 65 -3.58 -32.68 11.66
C TYR A 65 -4.86 -33.28 11.09
N VAL A 66 -5.81 -32.42 10.76
CA VAL A 66 -6.96 -32.74 9.93
C VAL A 66 -6.73 -32.16 8.54
N LYS A 67 -7.02 -32.95 7.51
CA LYS A 67 -6.92 -32.58 6.11
C LYS A 67 -8.32 -32.51 5.50
N ALA A 68 -8.63 -31.43 4.80
CA ALA A 68 -9.76 -31.33 3.91
C ALA A 68 -9.29 -31.44 2.46
N VAL A 69 -9.94 -32.29 1.66
CA VAL A 69 -9.71 -32.46 0.22
C VAL A 69 -10.99 -32.07 -0.51
N TYR A 70 -10.86 -31.19 -1.50
CA TYR A 70 -11.99 -30.65 -2.27
C TYR A 70 -11.53 -30.16 -3.65
N LEU A 71 -12.50 -29.87 -4.51
CA LEU A 71 -12.24 -29.29 -5.83
C LEU A 71 -12.32 -27.77 -5.77
N LEU A 72 -11.28 -27.11 -6.27
CA LEU A 72 -11.23 -25.67 -6.47
C LEU A 72 -10.83 -25.41 -7.94
N ASN A 73 -11.66 -24.68 -8.68
CA ASN A 73 -11.45 -24.40 -10.11
C ASN A 73 -11.13 -25.64 -10.98
N GLY A 74 -11.69 -26.80 -10.61
CA GLY A 74 -11.49 -28.07 -11.31
C GLY A 74 -10.26 -28.87 -10.89
N GLU A 75 -9.43 -28.34 -9.99
CA GLU A 75 -8.26 -29.02 -9.44
C GLU A 75 -8.53 -29.51 -8.01
N GLU A 76 -7.98 -30.68 -7.67
CA GLU A 76 -8.02 -31.18 -6.30
C GLU A 76 -7.00 -30.43 -5.45
N VAL A 77 -7.49 -29.80 -4.39
CA VAL A 77 -6.68 -29.04 -3.43
C VAL A 77 -6.85 -29.61 -2.03
N GLU A 78 -5.81 -29.44 -1.21
CA GLU A 78 -5.84 -29.80 0.20
C GLU A 78 -5.68 -28.58 1.10
N SER A 79 -6.43 -28.56 2.19
CA SER A 79 -6.22 -27.64 3.30
C SER A 79 -5.92 -28.46 4.56
N LYS A 80 -5.07 -27.94 5.44
CA LYS A 80 -4.67 -28.62 6.67
C LYS A 80 -4.87 -27.74 7.89
N ALA A 81 -5.34 -28.35 8.96
CA ALA A 81 -5.52 -27.72 10.27
C ALA A 81 -4.84 -28.60 11.32
N SER A 82 -3.92 -28.05 12.12
CA SER A 82 -3.23 -28.85 13.14
C SER A 82 -4.19 -29.37 14.20
N TYR A 83 -3.77 -30.40 14.94
CA TYR A 83 -4.52 -30.94 16.08
C TYR A 83 -4.79 -29.92 17.21
N LEU A 84 -4.19 -28.71 17.15
CA LEU A 84 -4.40 -27.62 18.11
C LEU A 84 -5.69 -26.82 17.83
N THR A 85 -6.31 -27.01 16.67
CA THR A 85 -7.57 -26.37 16.28
C THR A 85 -8.63 -27.41 15.95
N ASN A 86 -9.89 -27.04 16.18
CA ASN A 86 -11.07 -27.87 15.92
C ASN A 86 -11.85 -27.42 14.67
N ASN A 87 -11.26 -26.55 13.85
CA ASN A 87 -11.86 -26.11 12.60
C ASN A 87 -10.81 -25.90 11.51
N ILE A 88 -11.28 -26.01 10.28
CA ILE A 88 -10.53 -25.73 9.06
C ILE A 88 -11.30 -24.70 8.23
N VAL A 89 -10.57 -23.71 7.72
CA VAL A 89 -11.12 -22.70 6.80
C VAL A 89 -10.71 -23.09 5.39
N LEU A 90 -11.68 -23.13 4.49
CA LEU A 90 -11.51 -23.36 3.06
C LEU A 90 -11.74 -22.04 2.34
N GLU A 91 -10.88 -21.69 1.40
CA GLU A 91 -10.84 -20.36 0.78
C GLU A 91 -10.71 -20.47 -0.74
N GLY A 92 -11.13 -19.43 -1.44
CA GLY A 92 -10.93 -19.25 -2.88
C GLY A 92 -12.14 -19.56 -3.75
N PHE A 93 -13.31 -19.83 -3.17
CA PHE A 93 -14.51 -20.14 -3.95
C PHE A 93 -15.15 -18.88 -4.54
N GLY A 94 -15.25 -18.79 -5.86
CA GLY A 94 -15.87 -17.66 -6.55
C GLY A 94 -17.39 -17.64 -6.54
N ASP A 95 -18.02 -18.81 -6.40
CA ASP A 95 -19.45 -19.02 -6.64
C ASP A 95 -20.18 -19.63 -5.42
N GLU A 96 -21.51 -19.64 -5.48
CA GLU A 96 -22.39 -20.22 -4.46
C GLU A 96 -22.78 -21.68 -4.75
N ASN A 97 -21.99 -22.38 -5.56
CA ASN A 97 -22.29 -23.77 -5.89
C ASN A 97 -21.96 -24.70 -4.71
N GLU A 98 -22.76 -25.75 -4.56
CA GLU A 98 -22.45 -26.79 -3.59
C GLU A 98 -21.18 -27.56 -3.98
N ARG A 99 -20.35 -27.86 -2.98
CA ARG A 99 -19.10 -28.61 -3.13
C ARG A 99 -19.03 -29.66 -2.05
N GLU A 100 -18.61 -30.85 -2.44
CA GLU A 100 -18.27 -31.92 -1.51
C GLU A 100 -16.84 -31.71 -0.99
N VAL A 101 -16.67 -31.84 0.32
CA VAL A 101 -15.38 -31.77 1.02
C VAL A 101 -15.19 -33.06 1.79
N THR A 102 -14.04 -33.71 1.61
CA THR A 102 -13.69 -34.93 2.34
C THR A 102 -12.63 -34.63 3.41
N LEU A 103 -12.97 -34.93 4.66
CA LEU A 103 -12.10 -34.75 5.82
C LEU A 103 -11.40 -36.04 6.22
N TYR A 104 -10.14 -35.93 6.59
CA TYR A 104 -9.31 -37.00 7.14
C TYR A 104 -8.59 -36.51 8.38
N ALA A 105 -8.61 -37.31 9.45
CA ALA A 105 -7.63 -37.15 10.53
C ALA A 105 -6.33 -37.85 10.10
N VAL A 106 -5.19 -37.20 10.28
CA VAL A 106 -3.89 -37.68 9.82
C VAL A 106 -2.93 -37.80 10.99
N SER A 107 -2.29 -38.97 11.09
CA SER A 107 -1.34 -39.30 12.14
C SER A 107 0.03 -38.67 11.93
N ARG A 108 0.87 -38.67 12.96
CA ARG A 108 2.31 -38.34 12.86
C ARG A 108 3.09 -39.23 11.89
N ALA A 109 2.55 -40.42 11.59
CA ALA A 109 3.08 -41.36 10.62
C ALA A 109 2.46 -41.18 9.21
N GLU A 110 1.73 -40.07 8.96
CA GLU A 110 1.06 -39.75 7.68
C GLU A 110 0.00 -40.79 7.26
N GLU A 111 -0.55 -41.53 8.24
CA GLU A 111 -1.67 -42.45 7.99
C GLU A 111 -3.00 -41.71 8.19
N THR A 112 -3.97 -41.98 7.30
CA THR A 112 -5.25 -41.28 7.27
C THR A 112 -6.38 -42.13 7.87
N SER A 113 -7.30 -41.48 8.59
CA SER A 113 -8.53 -42.10 9.08
C SER A 113 -9.46 -42.52 7.93
N SER A 114 -10.56 -43.20 8.27
CA SER A 114 -11.71 -43.26 7.35
C SER A 114 -12.22 -41.84 7.02
N PRO A 115 -12.71 -41.59 5.80
CA PRO A 115 -13.16 -40.26 5.36
C PRO A 115 -14.46 -39.84 6.04
N VAL A 116 -14.63 -38.53 6.24
CA VAL A 116 -15.91 -37.91 6.61
C VAL A 116 -16.24 -36.82 5.60
N THR A 117 -17.39 -36.95 4.96
CA THR A 117 -17.83 -36.03 3.92
C THR A 117 -18.72 -34.93 4.50
N ALA A 118 -18.50 -33.69 4.07
CA ALA A 118 -19.36 -32.55 4.32
C ALA A 118 -19.71 -31.85 2.99
N VAL A 119 -20.86 -31.19 2.94
CA VAL A 119 -21.25 -30.35 1.80
C VAL A 119 -21.18 -28.90 2.26
N ILE A 120 -20.44 -28.08 1.50
CA ILE A 120 -20.38 -26.64 1.69
C ILE A 120 -21.15 -25.93 0.58
N LYS A 121 -21.60 -24.71 0.85
CA LYS A 121 -22.21 -23.81 -0.12
C LYS A 121 -21.72 -22.37 0.16
N PRO A 122 -20.49 -22.03 -0.26
CA PRO A 122 -19.89 -20.72 0.01
C PRO A 122 -20.82 -19.58 -0.40
N LEU A 123 -20.65 -18.43 0.23
CA LEU A 123 -21.26 -17.19 -0.26
C LEU A 123 -20.37 -16.61 -1.36
N GLN A 124 -20.97 -15.78 -2.21
CA GLN A 124 -20.27 -15.10 -3.31
C GLN A 124 -18.96 -14.44 -2.84
N ALA A 125 -17.92 -14.54 -3.68
CA ALA A 125 -16.60 -14.03 -3.33
C ALA A 125 -16.60 -12.50 -3.10
N PRO A 126 -15.73 -11.99 -2.20
CA PRO A 126 -15.62 -10.56 -1.91
C PRO A 126 -15.36 -9.66 -3.12
N VAL A 127 -14.76 -10.19 -4.20
CA VAL A 127 -14.51 -9.44 -5.44
C VAL A 127 -15.78 -8.81 -6.01
N PHE A 128 -16.93 -9.46 -5.86
CA PHE A 128 -18.20 -8.98 -6.39
C PHE A 128 -18.79 -7.85 -5.56
N SER A 129 -18.76 -7.92 -4.23
CA SER A 129 -19.23 -6.83 -3.37
C SER A 129 -18.32 -5.60 -3.44
N VAL A 130 -17.01 -5.80 -3.63
CA VAL A 130 -16.09 -4.70 -3.95
C VAL A 130 -16.43 -4.07 -5.30
N PHE A 131 -16.65 -4.87 -6.34
CA PHE A 131 -17.01 -4.37 -7.67
C PHE A 131 -18.30 -3.55 -7.68
N GLU A 132 -19.34 -4.00 -6.95
CA GLU A 132 -20.60 -3.27 -6.81
C GLU A 132 -20.45 -1.91 -6.11
N SER A 133 -19.38 -1.74 -5.31
CA SER A 133 -19.09 -0.49 -4.58
C SER A 133 -18.17 0.48 -5.34
N LEU A 134 -17.69 0.10 -6.54
CA LEU A 134 -16.76 0.93 -7.31
C LEU A 134 -17.37 2.29 -7.63
N ASP A 135 -16.68 3.34 -7.24
CA ASP A 135 -17.00 4.73 -7.59
C ASP A 135 -15.77 5.37 -8.24
N VAL A 136 -15.90 5.66 -9.54
CA VAL A 136 -14.81 6.14 -10.40
C VAL A 136 -15.11 7.57 -10.81
N GLN A 137 -14.20 8.48 -10.48
CA GLN A 137 -14.35 9.91 -10.73
C GLN A 137 -13.13 10.44 -11.48
N GLU A 138 -13.32 11.48 -12.29
CA GLU A 138 -12.21 12.22 -12.88
C GLU A 138 -11.43 12.98 -11.80
N THR A 139 -10.11 13.04 -11.96
CA THR A 139 -9.21 13.81 -11.09
C THR A 139 -8.10 14.42 -11.95
N PHE A 140 -7.24 15.23 -11.34
CA PHE A 140 -6.09 15.82 -12.02
C PHE A 140 -5.17 14.75 -12.61
N GLY A 141 -4.95 14.85 -13.92
CA GLY A 141 -4.09 13.94 -14.67
C GLY A 141 -4.58 12.49 -14.71
N GLY A 142 -5.81 12.18 -14.31
CA GLY A 142 -6.39 10.85 -14.51
C GLY A 142 -7.72 10.60 -13.83
N ILE A 143 -7.85 9.45 -13.16
CA ILE A 143 -9.06 9.04 -12.43
C ILE A 143 -8.73 8.61 -11.00
N VAL A 144 -9.71 8.73 -10.12
CA VAL A 144 -9.69 8.15 -8.77
C VAL A 144 -10.74 7.05 -8.67
N VAL A 145 -10.37 5.93 -8.07
CA VAL A 145 -11.23 4.77 -7.85
C VAL A 145 -11.41 4.58 -6.36
N ASN A 146 -12.65 4.62 -5.90
CA ASN A 146 -13.05 4.36 -4.53
C ASN A 146 -13.77 3.01 -4.46
N PHE A 147 -13.59 2.28 -3.36
CA PHE A 147 -14.36 1.06 -3.09
C PHE A 147 -14.44 0.73 -1.62
N GLU A 148 -15.39 -0.14 -1.30
CA GLU A 148 -15.59 -0.74 0.03
C GLU A 148 -15.44 -2.26 -0.06
N ASN A 149 -14.81 -2.84 0.97
CA ASN A 149 -14.68 -4.28 1.14
C ASN A 149 -15.28 -4.69 2.49
N PRO A 150 -16.59 -4.98 2.53
CA PRO A 150 -17.28 -5.27 3.79
C PRO A 150 -16.77 -6.55 4.48
N HIS A 151 -16.05 -7.42 3.76
CA HIS A 151 -15.56 -8.69 4.28
C HIS A 151 -14.18 -8.59 4.95
N ALA A 152 -13.43 -7.51 4.70
CA ALA A 152 -12.07 -7.32 5.24
C ALA A 152 -12.04 -7.26 6.78
N ALA A 153 -13.08 -6.73 7.42
CA ALA A 153 -13.15 -6.60 8.88
C ALA A 153 -13.21 -7.96 9.61
N SER A 154 -13.90 -8.95 9.03
CA SER A 154 -14.15 -10.25 9.66
C SER A 154 -12.88 -11.09 9.78
N ARG A 155 -11.95 -10.96 8.83
CA ARG A 155 -10.72 -11.77 8.72
C ARG A 155 -10.95 -13.30 8.79
N SER A 156 -12.19 -13.75 8.57
CA SER A 156 -12.55 -15.17 8.63
C SER A 156 -12.11 -15.93 7.39
N VAL A 157 -12.06 -15.24 6.26
CA VAL A 157 -11.50 -15.67 4.97
C VAL A 157 -10.70 -14.49 4.44
N ASN A 158 -9.59 -14.76 3.77
CA ASN A 158 -8.82 -13.74 3.08
C ASN A 158 -9.66 -13.12 1.96
N SER A 159 -9.91 -11.83 2.11
CA SER A 159 -10.74 -11.01 1.22
C SER A 159 -9.91 -9.92 0.54
N ASN A 160 -8.59 -10.10 0.44
CA ASN A 160 -7.72 -9.18 -0.26
C ASN A 160 -8.04 -9.21 -1.75
N VAL A 161 -8.08 -8.03 -2.36
CA VAL A 161 -8.44 -7.85 -3.77
C VAL A 161 -7.34 -7.11 -4.52
N VAL A 162 -7.37 -7.31 -5.84
CA VAL A 162 -6.61 -6.56 -6.83
C VAL A 162 -7.60 -5.84 -7.73
N VAL A 163 -7.50 -4.52 -7.80
CA VAL A 163 -8.31 -3.68 -8.69
C VAL A 163 -7.45 -3.32 -9.90
N GLY A 164 -7.82 -3.84 -11.06
CA GLY A 164 -7.18 -3.53 -12.34
C GLY A 164 -7.87 -2.35 -13.02
N THR A 165 -7.09 -1.42 -13.55
CA THR A 165 -7.56 -0.26 -14.31
C THR A 165 -7.02 -0.34 -15.74
N LEU A 166 -7.96 -0.31 -16.69
CA LEU A 166 -7.74 -0.41 -18.11
C LEU A 166 -8.08 0.90 -18.79
N ARG A 167 -7.39 1.20 -19.89
CA ARG A 167 -7.71 2.25 -20.84
C ARG A 167 -7.90 1.63 -22.21
N TRP A 168 -8.94 2.06 -22.93
CA TRP A 168 -9.12 1.63 -24.31
C TRP A 168 -8.11 2.33 -25.23
N ASP A 169 -7.26 1.56 -25.90
CA ASP A 169 -6.41 2.06 -26.97
C ASP A 169 -7.19 2.01 -28.29
N GLN A 170 -7.47 3.20 -28.85
CA GLN A 170 -8.25 3.32 -30.07
C GLN A 170 -7.46 2.94 -31.34
N GLU A 171 -6.14 3.01 -31.32
CA GLU A 171 -5.27 2.67 -32.45
C GLU A 171 -5.08 1.15 -32.56
N LEU A 172 -4.90 0.48 -31.42
CA LEU A 172 -4.70 -0.97 -31.32
C LEU A 172 -6.03 -1.73 -31.18
N ASN A 173 -7.12 -1.04 -30.84
CA ASN A 173 -8.45 -1.61 -30.63
C ASN A 173 -8.43 -2.72 -29.55
N GLU A 174 -7.72 -2.43 -28.46
CA GLU A 174 -7.54 -3.31 -27.30
C GLU A 174 -7.54 -2.53 -25.99
N TRP A 175 -7.70 -3.25 -24.88
CA TRP A 175 -7.56 -2.69 -23.54
C TRP A 175 -6.10 -2.74 -23.09
N GLU A 176 -5.58 -1.61 -22.65
CA GLU A 176 -4.25 -1.49 -22.04
C GLU A 176 -4.39 -1.35 -20.53
N GLU A 177 -3.67 -2.16 -19.74
CA GLU A 177 -3.62 -2.00 -18.29
C GLU A 177 -2.73 -0.82 -17.92
N ILE A 178 -3.33 0.19 -17.28
CA ILE A 178 -2.66 1.44 -16.89
C ILE A 178 -2.51 1.58 -15.36
N GLY A 179 -3.07 0.64 -14.60
CA GLY A 179 -2.94 0.64 -13.14
C GLY A 179 -3.40 -0.67 -12.52
N THR A 180 -2.71 -1.06 -11.44
CA THR A 180 -3.09 -2.21 -10.61
C THR A 180 -2.91 -1.82 -9.15
N HIS A 181 -3.97 -1.95 -8.35
CA HIS A 181 -3.97 -1.62 -6.92
C HIS A 181 -4.28 -2.85 -6.07
N TYR A 182 -3.52 -3.07 -5.00
CA TYR A 182 -3.70 -4.19 -4.08
C TYR A 182 -4.25 -3.68 -2.74
N SER A 183 -5.34 -4.28 -2.25
CA SER A 183 -5.93 -3.84 -0.99
C SER A 183 -6.47 -5.00 -0.15
N GLY A 184 -6.28 -4.87 1.17
CA GLY A 184 -6.93 -5.68 2.21
C GLY A 184 -7.69 -4.83 3.22
N LEU A 185 -8.00 -3.57 2.87
CA LEU A 185 -8.67 -2.60 3.75
C LEU A 185 -10.19 -2.68 3.56
N THR A 186 -10.96 -2.27 4.58
CA THR A 186 -12.44 -2.24 4.54
C THR A 186 -12.98 -1.15 3.64
N LYS A 187 -12.20 -0.08 3.43
CA LYS A 187 -12.46 1.00 2.50
C LYS A 187 -11.11 1.49 2.02
N ASP A 188 -11.01 1.77 0.73
CA ASP A 188 -9.76 2.21 0.12
C ASP A 188 -10.03 3.09 -1.09
N GLN A 189 -9.01 3.83 -1.49
CA GLN A 189 -9.03 4.73 -2.64
C GLN A 189 -7.64 4.74 -3.27
N PHE A 190 -7.60 4.78 -4.61
CA PHE A 190 -6.34 4.99 -5.34
C PHE A 190 -6.58 5.81 -6.60
N ALA A 191 -5.53 6.50 -7.07
CA ALA A 191 -5.56 7.27 -8.30
C ALA A 191 -4.70 6.61 -9.38
N VAL A 192 -5.16 6.69 -10.62
CA VAL A 192 -4.36 6.36 -11.82
C VAL A 192 -4.14 7.66 -12.58
N ARG A 193 -2.89 8.06 -12.74
CA ARG A 193 -2.47 9.39 -13.24
C ARG A 193 -1.63 9.30 -14.52
N GLY A 194 -1.17 10.44 -15.02
CA GLY A 194 -0.33 10.55 -16.21
C GLY A 194 -1.10 10.61 -17.54
N LEU A 195 -2.39 10.95 -17.48
CA LEU A 195 -3.28 11.06 -18.63
C LEU A 195 -3.51 12.52 -19.02
N GLU A 196 -3.66 12.75 -20.32
CA GLU A 196 -3.98 14.07 -20.86
C GLU A 196 -5.44 14.45 -20.56
N SER A 197 -5.78 15.74 -20.64
CA SER A 197 -7.17 16.19 -20.47
C SER A 197 -7.99 15.98 -21.74
N LYS A 198 -8.32 14.72 -22.06
CA LYS A 198 -9.21 14.33 -23.15
C LYS A 198 -10.10 13.15 -22.74
N PRO A 199 -11.23 12.90 -23.43
CA PRO A 199 -12.08 11.77 -23.10
C PRO A 199 -11.33 10.44 -23.27
N TYR A 200 -11.43 9.58 -22.25
CA TYR A 200 -10.97 8.20 -22.31
C TYR A 200 -12.09 7.26 -21.90
N ARG A 201 -12.08 6.08 -22.50
CA ARG A 201 -12.89 4.95 -22.05
C ARG A 201 -12.04 4.10 -21.10
N PHE A 202 -12.47 4.03 -19.85
CA PHE A 202 -11.82 3.25 -18.79
C PHE A 202 -12.56 1.94 -18.56
N GLY A 203 -11.81 0.93 -18.14
CA GLY A 203 -12.32 -0.36 -17.68
C GLY A 203 -11.79 -0.66 -16.28
N ILE A 204 -12.64 -0.99 -15.33
CA ILE A 204 -12.22 -1.35 -13.96
C ILE A 204 -12.75 -2.75 -13.65
N PHE A 205 -11.89 -3.64 -13.19
CA PHE A 205 -12.27 -4.98 -12.77
C PHE A 205 -11.60 -5.34 -11.46
N VAL A 206 -12.21 -6.27 -10.72
CA VAL A 206 -11.69 -6.74 -9.43
C VAL A 206 -11.38 -8.22 -9.54
N ARG A 207 -10.23 -8.63 -9.02
CA ARG A 207 -9.86 -10.05 -8.90
C ARG A 207 -9.23 -10.35 -7.55
N ASP A 208 -9.17 -11.62 -7.19
CA ASP A 208 -8.42 -12.11 -6.02
C ASP A 208 -7.25 -13.00 -6.41
N ARG A 209 -6.61 -13.61 -5.41
CA ARG A 209 -5.45 -14.49 -5.60
C ARG A 209 -5.79 -15.89 -6.14
N TRP A 210 -7.07 -16.26 -6.13
CA TRP A 210 -7.57 -17.54 -6.63
C TRP A 210 -8.18 -17.41 -8.02
N ASP A 211 -7.95 -16.27 -8.68
CA ASP A 211 -8.44 -15.95 -10.02
C ASP A 211 -9.96 -15.80 -10.11
N ASN A 212 -10.63 -15.59 -8.97
CA ASN A 212 -12.01 -15.10 -9.01
C ASN A 212 -11.96 -13.67 -9.50
N HIS A 213 -12.67 -13.38 -10.59
CA HIS A 213 -12.66 -12.07 -11.24
C HIS A 213 -14.07 -11.64 -11.61
N THR A 214 -14.29 -10.34 -11.63
CA THR A 214 -15.54 -9.73 -12.09
C THR A 214 -15.51 -9.49 -13.59
N ASP A 215 -16.65 -9.10 -14.15
CA ASP A 215 -16.66 -8.39 -15.43
C ASP A 215 -16.00 -6.99 -15.28
N THR A 216 -15.97 -6.22 -16.36
CA THR A 216 -15.37 -4.89 -16.40
C THR A 216 -16.43 -3.79 -16.31
N LEU A 217 -16.31 -2.93 -15.30
CA LEU A 217 -17.03 -1.66 -15.24
C LEU A 217 -16.43 -0.73 -16.29
N VAL A 218 -17.22 -0.35 -17.29
CA VAL A 218 -16.79 0.56 -18.36
C VAL A 218 -17.38 1.95 -18.13
N THR A 219 -16.53 2.97 -18.10
CA THR A 219 -16.92 4.38 -17.98
C THR A 219 -16.17 5.26 -18.96
N GLU A 220 -16.72 6.42 -19.30
CA GLU A 220 -16.06 7.44 -20.11
C GLU A 220 -15.87 8.70 -19.25
N LEU A 221 -14.61 9.09 -19.03
CA LEU A 221 -14.25 10.21 -18.18
C LEU A 221 -13.18 11.06 -18.85
N THR A 222 -13.13 12.34 -18.51
CA THR A 222 -12.11 13.28 -19.01
C THR A 222 -11.26 13.73 -17.84
N PRO A 223 -10.02 13.20 -17.69
CA PRO A 223 -9.07 13.67 -16.69
C PRO A 223 -8.99 15.19 -16.64
N ILE A 224 -8.94 15.73 -15.43
CA ILE A 224 -8.78 17.16 -15.22
C ILE A 224 -7.35 17.53 -15.64
N TYR A 225 -7.19 18.53 -16.50
CA TYR A 225 -5.87 18.99 -16.95
C TYR A 225 -4.92 19.28 -15.78
N GLU A 226 -3.66 18.89 -15.88
CA GLU A 226 -2.63 19.12 -14.87
C GLU A 226 -1.31 19.48 -15.55
N GLU A 227 -0.58 20.44 -15.00
CA GLU A 227 0.80 20.74 -15.37
C GLU A 227 1.66 21.03 -14.12
N GLU A 228 2.97 20.84 -14.22
CA GLU A 228 3.90 21.28 -13.18
C GLU A 228 3.96 22.81 -13.18
N ILE A 229 3.76 23.42 -12.01
CA ILE A 229 3.75 24.87 -11.86
C ILE A 229 5.18 25.40 -11.92
N SER A 230 5.42 26.34 -12.83
CA SER A 230 6.73 26.97 -12.97
C SER A 230 7.15 27.70 -11.69
N LYS A 231 8.34 27.34 -11.20
CA LYS A 231 8.96 27.92 -9.99
C LYS A 231 9.52 29.33 -10.20
N SER A 232 9.59 29.82 -11.45
CA SER A 232 10.24 31.10 -11.78
C SER A 232 9.59 32.32 -11.12
N ASN A 233 8.30 32.21 -10.79
CA ASN A 233 7.52 33.27 -10.17
C ASN A 233 7.41 33.15 -8.65
N TRP A 234 7.96 32.07 -8.06
CA TRP A 234 7.79 31.82 -6.63
C TRP A 234 8.67 32.77 -5.81
N ARG A 235 8.09 33.40 -4.79
CA ARG A 235 8.80 34.38 -3.95
C ARG A 235 8.58 34.10 -2.47
N ASP A 236 9.65 34.17 -1.69
CA ASP A 236 9.57 34.28 -0.24
C ASP A 236 8.81 35.55 0.13
N VAL A 237 7.77 35.42 0.97
CA VAL A 237 7.00 36.55 1.49
C VAL A 237 6.99 36.61 3.01
N ARG A 238 7.93 35.92 3.67
CA ARG A 238 8.14 36.06 5.11
C ARG A 238 8.35 37.52 5.49
N GLY A 239 7.72 37.92 6.59
CA GLY A 239 7.75 39.28 7.14
C GLY A 239 6.90 40.29 6.39
N ARG A 240 6.16 39.87 5.34
CA ARG A 240 5.31 40.75 4.53
C ARG A 240 3.86 40.80 5.02
N TYR A 241 3.36 39.72 5.59
CA TYR A 241 1.95 39.54 5.95
C TYR A 241 1.81 39.01 7.38
N PRO A 242 0.65 39.21 8.04
CA PRO A 242 0.39 38.62 9.35
C PRO A 242 0.46 37.08 9.30
N VAL A 243 0.98 36.46 10.36
CA VAL A 243 0.94 35.00 10.53
C VAL A 243 -0.42 34.61 11.10
N PRO A 244 -1.26 33.84 10.36
CA PRO A 244 -2.53 33.35 10.88
C PRO A 244 -2.32 32.53 12.16
N GLN A 245 -3.18 32.73 13.16
CA GLN A 245 -3.12 32.01 14.43
C GLN A 245 -4.27 31.00 14.50
N VAL A 246 -4.31 30.09 13.52
CA VAL A 246 -5.41 29.13 13.29
C VAL A 246 -4.90 27.69 13.13
N GLY A 247 -5.78 26.72 13.39
CA GLY A 247 -5.46 25.29 13.38
C GLY A 247 -4.63 24.87 14.59
N ILE A 248 -3.71 23.92 14.41
CA ILE A 248 -2.74 23.51 15.45
C ILE A 248 -1.84 24.70 15.83
N LEU A 249 -1.64 24.95 17.12
CA LEU A 249 -0.86 26.08 17.64
C LEU A 249 0.22 25.60 18.61
N PRO A 250 1.23 26.43 18.93
CA PRO A 250 2.27 26.05 19.86
C PRO A 250 1.72 25.69 21.24
N VAL A 251 2.22 24.59 21.80
CA VAL A 251 1.70 24.03 23.07
C VAL A 251 1.95 24.95 24.27
N SER A 252 2.94 25.85 24.19
CA SER A 252 3.17 26.84 25.24
C SER A 252 2.08 27.93 25.32
N GLY A 253 1.27 28.08 24.26
CA GLY A 253 0.31 29.17 24.09
C GLY A 253 0.93 30.45 23.50
N ASN A 254 2.21 30.45 23.14
CA ASN A 254 2.83 31.53 22.38
C ASN A 254 2.24 31.60 20.95
N PRO A 255 2.26 32.79 20.31
CA PRO A 255 1.90 32.91 18.90
C PRO A 255 2.83 32.07 18.00
N MET A 256 2.26 31.41 17.00
CA MET A 256 3.01 30.79 15.91
C MET A 256 3.81 31.86 15.17
N LEU A 257 5.06 31.52 14.82
CA LEU A 257 6.01 32.40 14.16
C LEU A 257 6.36 31.89 12.76
N GLU A 258 6.95 32.77 11.95
CA GLU A 258 7.52 32.36 10.69
C GLU A 258 8.83 31.58 10.87
N GLY A 259 9.04 30.57 10.04
CA GLY A 259 10.30 29.84 9.99
C GLY A 259 11.43 30.74 9.47
N LEU A 260 12.52 30.86 10.22
CA LEU A 260 13.71 31.61 9.82
C LEU A 260 14.78 30.68 9.24
N ASP A 261 15.52 31.13 8.23
CA ASP A 261 16.63 30.35 7.66
C ASP A 261 17.71 30.06 8.71
N TYR A 262 18.25 28.83 8.69
CA TYR A 262 19.35 28.43 9.54
C TYR A 262 20.60 29.27 9.29
N SER A 263 20.94 29.46 8.01
CA SER A 263 22.03 30.28 7.53
C SER A 263 21.80 30.66 6.07
N GLY A 264 22.52 31.66 5.56
CA GLY A 264 22.47 32.03 4.15
C GLY A 264 22.97 30.95 3.17
N ALA A 265 23.48 29.82 3.66
CA ALA A 265 23.85 28.66 2.82
C ALA A 265 22.66 27.74 2.52
N TYR A 266 21.59 27.81 3.32
CA TYR A 266 20.39 26.97 3.19
C TYR A 266 19.10 27.82 3.14
N PRO A 267 19.04 28.84 2.25
CA PRO A 267 17.91 29.76 2.18
C PRO A 267 16.63 29.05 1.73
N ILE A 268 15.48 29.66 2.02
CA ILE A 268 14.17 29.17 1.55
C ILE A 268 14.10 29.00 0.02
N THR A 269 14.85 29.77 -0.75
CA THR A 269 14.85 29.64 -2.22
C THR A 269 15.33 28.27 -2.69
N ASN A 270 16.09 27.53 -1.88
CA ASN A 270 16.46 26.15 -2.17
C ASN A 270 15.27 25.20 -2.10
N LEU A 271 14.15 25.59 -1.48
CA LEU A 271 12.93 24.77 -1.45
C LEU A 271 12.33 24.58 -2.86
N TRP A 272 12.64 25.48 -3.81
CA TRP A 272 12.07 25.45 -5.17
C TRP A 272 13.08 25.88 -6.24
N ASP A 273 14.37 25.53 -6.07
CA ASP A 273 15.42 25.89 -7.03
C ASP A 273 15.57 24.89 -8.20
N GLY A 274 14.82 23.79 -8.17
CA GLY A 274 14.87 22.72 -9.17
C GLY A 274 16.03 21.74 -8.95
N ASN A 275 16.65 21.72 -7.76
CA ASN A 275 17.82 20.92 -7.46
C ASN A 275 17.64 20.09 -6.18
N VAL A 276 17.29 18.81 -6.37
CA VAL A 276 17.17 17.82 -5.28
C VAL A 276 18.49 17.51 -4.53
N GLY A 277 19.61 18.11 -4.94
CA GLY A 277 20.89 18.06 -4.22
C GLY A 277 21.16 19.29 -3.32
N SER A 278 20.39 20.36 -3.46
CA SER A 278 20.37 21.50 -2.54
C SER A 278 19.30 21.25 -1.45
N PHE A 279 19.22 22.13 -0.44
CA PHE A 279 18.14 22.06 0.55
C PHE A 279 17.90 23.39 1.26
N PHE A 280 16.64 23.62 1.61
CA PHE A 280 16.21 24.62 2.57
C PHE A 280 16.36 24.07 3.99
N HIS A 281 16.76 24.91 4.96
CA HIS A 281 16.82 24.55 6.36
C HIS A 281 16.42 25.73 7.26
N THR A 282 15.47 25.54 8.18
CA THR A 282 15.12 26.56 9.19
C THR A 282 16.08 26.53 10.37
N ARG A 283 16.11 27.56 11.23
CA ARG A 283 16.80 27.48 12.53
C ARG A 283 16.34 26.24 13.32
N SER A 284 17.26 25.68 14.09
CA SER A 284 16.97 24.57 15.01
C SER A 284 16.38 25.07 16.32
N GLY A 285 15.53 24.25 16.95
CA GLY A 285 14.94 24.57 18.26
C GLY A 285 13.88 25.67 18.17
N LEU A 286 13.21 25.79 17.02
CA LEU A 286 12.05 26.66 16.88
C LEU A 286 10.87 26.01 17.59
N GLU A 287 10.06 26.82 18.25
CA GLU A 287 8.79 26.36 18.80
C GLU A 287 7.85 25.98 17.66
N MET A 288 7.29 24.76 17.71
CA MET A 288 6.42 24.23 16.66
C MET A 288 4.94 24.50 16.98
N PRO A 289 4.06 24.68 15.98
CA PRO A 289 4.36 24.76 14.55
C PRO A 289 5.02 26.08 14.12
N ILE A 290 5.60 26.09 12.91
CA ILE A 290 6.10 27.31 12.24
C ILE A 290 5.42 27.53 10.89
N TRP A 291 5.32 28.80 10.48
CA TRP A 291 4.69 29.24 9.24
C TRP A 291 5.71 29.63 8.17
N ILE A 292 5.56 29.14 6.94
CA ILE A 292 6.52 29.40 5.86
C ILE A 292 5.73 29.81 4.59
N PRO A 293 5.41 31.11 4.44
CA PRO A 293 4.61 31.62 3.33
C PRO A 293 5.44 31.95 2.09
N PHE A 294 4.88 31.69 0.91
CA PHE A 294 5.44 32.04 -0.39
C PHE A 294 4.34 32.39 -1.41
N ASP A 295 4.68 33.26 -2.37
CA ASP A 295 3.80 33.72 -3.45
C ASP A 295 4.10 32.93 -4.73
N LEU A 296 3.10 32.28 -5.34
CA LEU A 296 3.24 31.56 -6.61
C LEU A 296 3.30 32.51 -7.83
N GLY A 297 2.90 33.77 -7.65
CA GLY A 297 2.85 34.81 -8.67
C GLY A 297 1.46 35.01 -9.28
N GLU A 298 0.61 33.98 -9.28
CA GLU A 298 -0.76 34.02 -9.78
C GLU A 298 -1.64 32.98 -9.06
N PRO A 299 -2.99 33.12 -9.09
CA PRO A 299 -3.89 32.10 -8.55
C PRO A 299 -3.83 30.80 -9.38
N ILE A 300 -3.68 29.67 -8.69
CA ILE A 300 -3.58 28.34 -9.29
C ILE A 300 -4.53 27.39 -8.56
N LYS A 301 -5.31 26.60 -9.32
CA LYS A 301 -6.06 25.47 -8.79
C LYS A 301 -5.09 24.30 -8.66
N LEU A 302 -4.56 24.11 -7.45
CA LEU A 302 -3.55 23.11 -7.17
C LEU A 302 -4.16 21.70 -7.10
N SER A 303 -3.41 20.73 -7.59
CA SER A 303 -3.82 19.32 -7.65
C SER A 303 -3.06 18.46 -6.65
N ARG A 304 -1.73 18.56 -6.68
CA ARG A 304 -0.80 17.80 -5.84
C ARG A 304 0.52 18.53 -5.68
N TYR A 305 1.35 18.01 -4.79
CA TYR A 305 2.71 18.45 -4.60
C TYR A 305 3.62 17.27 -4.34
N GLN A 306 4.90 17.48 -4.59
CA GLN A 306 5.94 16.48 -4.36
C GLN A 306 7.05 17.10 -3.55
N ILE A 307 7.50 16.39 -2.51
CA ILE A 307 8.63 16.79 -1.69
C ILE A 307 9.76 15.78 -1.79
N TRP A 308 10.99 16.29 -1.88
CA TRP A 308 12.20 15.49 -1.77
C TRP A 308 12.84 15.70 -0.41
N GLN A 309 13.00 14.60 0.32
CA GLN A 309 13.64 14.61 1.63
C GLN A 309 15.15 14.80 1.49
N ARG A 310 15.76 15.41 2.50
CA ARG A 310 17.21 15.45 2.64
C ARG A 310 17.71 14.12 3.17
N SER A 311 18.60 13.47 2.41
CA SER A 311 19.39 12.36 2.92
C SER A 311 20.46 12.88 3.89
N VAL A 312 20.33 12.58 5.18
CA VAL A 312 21.27 12.98 6.24
C VAL A 312 21.95 11.77 6.88
N ALA A 313 22.80 11.98 7.90
CA ALA A 313 23.29 10.89 8.73
C ALA A 313 22.10 10.25 9.48
N GLY A 314 21.79 9.00 9.17
CA GLY A 314 20.53 8.34 9.57
C GLY A 314 19.55 8.11 8.41
N GLY A 315 19.86 8.64 7.22
CA GLY A 315 19.12 8.44 5.97
C GLY A 315 17.89 9.34 5.84
N TYR A 316 16.87 8.84 5.14
CA TYR A 316 15.57 9.51 4.99
C TYR A 316 14.69 9.26 6.20
N PHE A 317 13.57 9.97 6.33
CA PHE A 317 12.63 9.85 7.46
C PHE A 317 13.35 10.05 8.81
N SER A 318 14.19 11.08 8.86
CA SER A 318 15.02 11.39 10.02
C SER A 318 15.32 12.88 10.09
N HIS A 319 15.79 13.34 11.27
CA HIS A 319 16.20 14.72 11.48
C HIS A 319 15.06 15.72 11.22
N GLY A 320 15.33 16.84 10.56
CA GLY A 320 14.34 17.86 10.21
C GLY A 320 13.56 17.58 8.93
N ASN A 321 13.61 16.36 8.37
CA ASN A 321 12.66 15.99 7.33
C ASN A 321 11.24 16.05 7.92
N PRO A 322 10.24 16.52 7.15
CA PRO A 322 8.90 16.72 7.68
C PRO A 322 8.24 15.39 8.06
N HIS A 323 7.50 15.38 9.18
CA HIS A 323 6.66 14.27 9.58
C HIS A 323 5.19 14.67 9.49
N GLU A 324 4.77 15.78 10.10
CA GLU A 324 3.41 16.31 9.97
C GLU A 324 3.41 17.79 9.51
N TRP A 325 2.51 18.15 8.60
CA TRP A 325 2.33 19.53 8.14
C TRP A 325 0.93 19.79 7.58
N GLU A 326 0.58 21.07 7.57
CA GLU A 326 -0.57 21.61 6.86
C GLU A 326 -0.09 22.53 5.72
N ILE A 327 -0.77 22.53 4.59
CA ILE A 327 -0.63 23.55 3.55
C ILE A 327 -1.88 24.42 3.54
N TRP A 328 -1.68 25.73 3.61
CA TRP A 328 -2.73 26.73 3.59
C TRP A 328 -2.60 27.61 2.35
N GLY A 329 -3.71 28.12 1.85
CA GLY A 329 -3.73 29.00 0.70
C GLY A 329 -4.65 30.22 0.85
N THR A 330 -4.33 31.30 0.16
CA THR A 330 -5.19 32.51 0.07
C THR A 330 -4.90 33.30 -1.22
N ASN A 331 -5.80 34.23 -1.54
CA ASN A 331 -5.58 35.29 -2.52
C ASN A 331 -5.47 36.69 -1.88
N THR A 332 -5.69 36.82 -0.57
CA THR A 332 -5.73 38.08 0.19
C THR A 332 -4.91 37.97 1.48
N PRO A 333 -3.59 37.77 1.39
CA PRO A 333 -2.74 37.43 2.53
C PRO A 333 -2.67 38.51 3.61
N GLU A 334 -3.11 39.74 3.33
CA GLU A 334 -3.24 40.81 4.32
C GLU A 334 -4.29 40.51 5.40
N ASP A 335 -5.29 39.68 5.09
CA ASP A 335 -6.33 39.23 6.01
C ASP A 335 -5.95 37.85 6.59
N PRO A 336 -5.59 37.73 7.88
CA PRO A 336 -5.21 36.46 8.48
C PRO A 336 -6.36 35.43 8.51
N ASP A 337 -7.62 35.87 8.44
CA ASP A 337 -8.79 34.98 8.44
C ASP A 337 -9.13 34.43 7.05
N SER A 338 -8.46 34.92 6.00
CA SER A 338 -8.71 34.50 4.60
C SER A 338 -8.01 33.20 4.20
N TRP A 339 -7.09 32.71 5.03
CA TRP A 339 -6.33 31.49 4.75
C TRP A 339 -7.20 30.26 4.93
N VAL A 340 -7.22 29.40 3.92
CA VAL A 340 -7.94 28.13 3.95
C VAL A 340 -6.97 26.96 3.95
N LEU A 341 -7.28 25.93 4.73
CA LEU A 341 -6.53 24.67 4.74
C LEU A 341 -6.80 23.93 3.42
N ILE A 342 -5.75 23.53 2.70
CA ILE A 342 -5.85 22.85 1.41
C ILE A 342 -5.16 21.49 1.37
N ALA A 343 -4.31 21.18 2.35
CA ALA A 343 -3.78 19.83 2.59
C ALA A 343 -3.35 19.68 4.06
N HIS A 344 -3.45 18.48 4.61
CA HIS A 344 -2.90 18.10 5.92
C HIS A 344 -2.39 16.67 5.81
N GLU A 345 -1.09 16.50 6.04
CA GLU A 345 -0.43 15.21 5.85
C GLU A 345 0.37 14.80 7.08
N VAL A 346 0.37 13.48 7.31
CA VAL A 346 1.33 12.79 8.18
C VAL A 346 2.11 11.85 7.28
N MET A 347 3.40 12.13 7.09
CA MET A 347 4.29 11.30 6.30
C MET A 347 4.48 9.94 6.97
N GLU A 348 4.05 8.89 6.29
CA GLU A 348 4.32 7.53 6.71
C GLU A 348 5.64 7.04 6.15
N LYS A 349 6.36 6.28 6.98
CA LYS A 349 7.57 5.57 6.59
C LYS A 349 7.18 4.16 6.13
N PRO A 350 7.34 3.80 4.84
CA PRO A 350 6.78 2.56 4.27
C PRO A 350 7.13 1.30 5.06
N SER A 351 8.37 1.18 5.55
CA SER A 351 8.79 -0.01 6.29
C SER A 351 8.30 -0.09 7.73
N GLY A 352 7.82 1.01 8.32
CA GLY A 352 7.54 1.12 9.76
C GLY A 352 8.76 0.91 10.68
N LEU A 353 9.98 0.74 10.13
CA LEU A 353 11.18 0.54 10.96
C LEU A 353 11.50 1.82 11.76
N PRO A 354 12.17 1.71 12.92
CA PRO A 354 12.52 2.87 13.75
C PRO A 354 13.33 3.95 13.01
N VAL A 355 13.21 5.20 13.47
CA VAL A 355 14.00 6.33 12.97
C VAL A 355 15.49 6.01 13.01
N GLY A 356 16.21 6.35 11.94
CA GLY A 356 17.62 6.02 11.74
C GLY A 356 17.87 4.68 11.05
N GLN A 357 16.82 3.91 10.73
CA GLN A 357 16.88 2.72 9.88
C GLN A 357 16.00 2.89 8.65
N ASN A 358 16.57 2.72 7.45
CA ASN A 358 15.80 2.71 6.22
C ASN A 358 15.88 1.33 5.53
N SER A 359 14.73 0.81 5.10
CA SER A 359 14.67 -0.33 4.17
C SER A 359 15.11 0.10 2.76
N ALA A 360 15.15 -0.85 1.82
CA ALA A 360 15.34 -0.52 0.41
C ALA A 360 14.17 0.33 -0.12
N ASP A 361 12.95 -0.02 0.25
CA ASP A 361 11.73 0.68 -0.17
C ASP A 361 11.68 2.11 0.37
N ASP A 362 12.04 2.33 1.64
CA ASP A 362 12.14 3.67 2.21
C ASP A 362 13.10 4.55 1.39
N ARG A 363 14.25 4.00 1.00
CA ARG A 363 15.23 4.73 0.19
C ARG A 363 14.72 5.02 -1.22
N ALA A 364 14.03 4.06 -1.83
CA ALA A 364 13.50 4.20 -3.19
C ALA A 364 12.41 5.29 -3.23
N VAL A 365 11.44 5.23 -2.31
CA VAL A 365 10.35 6.21 -2.22
C VAL A 365 10.88 7.61 -1.95
N ALA A 366 11.79 7.77 -0.98
CA ALA A 366 12.31 9.09 -0.65
C ALA A 366 13.24 9.67 -1.75
N ALA A 367 13.98 8.82 -2.48
CA ALA A 367 14.80 9.27 -3.61
C ALA A 367 13.95 9.66 -4.83
N ALA A 368 12.82 8.99 -5.06
CA ALA A 368 11.87 9.36 -6.11
C ALA A 368 11.16 10.68 -5.81
N GLY A 369 11.04 11.06 -4.54
CA GLY A 369 10.20 12.16 -4.06
C GLY A 369 8.80 11.66 -3.73
N GLN A 370 8.22 12.16 -2.65
CA GLN A 370 6.91 11.71 -2.18
C GLN A 370 5.83 12.69 -2.60
N GLU A 371 4.80 12.17 -3.25
CA GLU A 371 3.66 12.92 -3.74
C GLU A 371 2.51 12.90 -2.73
N TYR A 372 1.82 14.02 -2.64
CA TYR A 372 0.65 14.21 -1.79
C TYR A 372 -0.37 15.06 -2.55
N ASP A 373 -1.65 14.76 -2.36
CA ASP A 373 -2.74 15.45 -3.04
C ASP A 373 -3.21 16.68 -2.24
N PHE A 374 -3.65 17.71 -2.95
CA PHE A 374 -4.46 18.75 -2.34
C PHE A 374 -5.93 18.32 -2.31
N VAL A 375 -6.71 18.92 -1.42
CA VAL A 375 -8.17 18.75 -1.41
C VAL A 375 -8.73 19.12 -2.79
N LEU A 376 -9.40 18.19 -3.46
CA LEU A 376 -9.87 18.35 -4.84
C LEU A 376 -10.71 19.62 -5.05
N ASP A 377 -11.54 19.98 -4.06
CA ASP A 377 -12.42 21.15 -4.08
C ASP A 377 -11.77 22.43 -3.55
N ALA A 378 -10.49 22.43 -3.19
CA ALA A 378 -9.77 23.61 -2.71
C ALA A 378 -9.85 24.76 -3.73
N PRO A 379 -10.06 26.02 -3.31
CA PRO A 379 -10.12 27.14 -4.25
C PRO A 379 -8.77 27.34 -4.94
N ALA A 380 -8.78 28.02 -6.09
CA ALA A 380 -7.54 28.51 -6.67
C ALA A 380 -6.89 29.55 -5.75
N VAL A 381 -5.59 29.42 -5.48
CA VAL A 381 -4.85 30.26 -4.52
C VAL A 381 -3.54 30.74 -5.12
N ARG A 382 -3.12 31.95 -4.75
CA ARG A 382 -1.85 32.54 -5.19
C ARG A 382 -0.77 32.44 -4.12
N TYR A 383 -1.14 32.68 -2.87
CA TYR A 383 -0.24 32.62 -1.74
C TYR A 383 -0.43 31.28 -1.05
N LEU A 384 0.67 30.59 -0.81
CA LEU A 384 0.71 29.36 -0.03
C LEU A 384 1.49 29.58 1.25
N ALA A 385 1.19 28.75 2.24
CA ALA A 385 2.03 28.62 3.41
C ALA A 385 2.15 27.16 3.81
N TRP A 386 3.41 26.73 3.95
CA TRP A 386 3.72 25.49 4.63
C TRP A 386 3.70 25.75 6.13
N LYS A 387 2.74 25.16 6.82
CA LYS A 387 2.70 25.12 8.29
C LYS A 387 3.28 23.81 8.76
N HIS A 388 4.53 23.88 9.21
CA HIS A 388 5.26 22.71 9.67
C HIS A 388 4.86 22.40 11.12
N ILE A 389 4.25 21.24 11.34
CA ILE A 389 3.78 20.82 12.67
C ILE A 389 4.90 20.12 13.42
N ASP A 390 5.53 19.12 12.82
CA ASP A 390 6.66 18.43 13.43
C ASP A 390 7.57 17.74 12.41
N ASN A 391 8.69 17.19 12.90
CA ASN A 391 9.68 16.51 12.10
C ASN A 391 10.05 15.14 12.70
N TRP A 392 10.77 14.33 11.92
CA TRP A 392 11.17 12.99 12.32
C TRP A 392 12.13 12.92 13.53
N ALA A 393 12.80 14.00 13.92
CA ALA A 393 13.63 14.06 15.14
C ALA A 393 12.84 14.43 16.40
N SER A 394 11.65 14.99 16.26
CA SER A 394 10.86 15.57 17.34
C SER A 394 9.37 15.46 17.04
N ILE A 395 8.89 14.24 16.77
CA ILE A 395 7.47 13.97 16.49
C ILE A 395 6.65 14.41 17.70
N GLN A 396 5.66 15.29 17.46
CA GLN A 396 4.82 15.95 18.46
C GLN A 396 5.61 16.72 19.53
N GLY A 397 6.87 17.08 19.24
CA GLY A 397 7.71 17.83 20.15
C GLY A 397 7.39 19.32 20.13
N GLU A 398 7.58 19.99 21.28
CA GLU A 398 7.42 21.44 21.41
C GLU A 398 8.42 22.22 20.55
N PHE A 399 9.63 21.66 20.35
CA PHE A 399 10.69 22.29 19.57
C PHE A 399 11.11 21.40 18.40
N GLY A 400 11.34 22.03 17.25
CA GLY A 400 11.66 21.36 16.00
C GLY A 400 12.39 22.28 15.01
N PHE A 401 12.40 21.84 13.74
CA PHE A 401 12.97 22.55 12.59
C PHE A 401 12.67 21.80 11.29
N LEU A 402 12.68 22.50 10.16
CA LEU A 402 12.42 21.91 8.86
C LEU A 402 13.69 21.90 8.00
N HIS A 403 13.88 20.83 7.23
CA HIS A 403 14.65 20.86 6.00
C HIS A 403 14.04 19.97 4.92
N ILE A 404 14.03 20.48 3.70
CA ILE A 404 13.49 19.82 2.50
C ILE A 404 14.47 20.12 1.36
N ASN A 405 14.74 19.13 0.52
CA ASN A 405 15.59 19.34 -0.65
C ASN A 405 14.86 20.12 -1.73
N GLU A 406 13.62 19.73 -2.04
CA GLU A 406 12.85 20.35 -3.12
C GLU A 406 11.33 20.19 -2.87
N LEU A 407 10.55 21.15 -3.35
CA LEU A 407 9.09 21.14 -3.47
C LEU A 407 8.73 21.44 -4.94
N SER A 408 7.89 20.58 -5.52
CA SER A 408 7.20 20.85 -6.78
C SER A 408 5.69 20.86 -6.54
N LEU A 409 4.98 21.69 -7.31
CA LEU A 409 3.52 21.80 -7.27
C LEU A 409 2.98 21.52 -8.67
N TRP A 410 1.81 20.89 -8.72
CA TRP A 410 1.04 20.70 -9.95
C TRP A 410 -0.33 21.33 -9.80
N GLY A 411 -0.94 21.67 -10.93
CA GLY A 411 -2.30 22.18 -10.96
C GLY A 411 -2.68 22.76 -12.32
N GLN A 412 -3.68 23.63 -12.28
CA GLN A 412 -4.18 24.38 -13.43
C GLN A 412 -4.02 25.87 -13.22
N ARG A 413 -3.40 26.52 -14.20
CA ARG A 413 -3.40 27.98 -14.34
C ARG A 413 -4.67 28.38 -15.06
N ASN A 414 -5.40 29.36 -14.53
CA ASN A 414 -6.54 30.08 -15.14
C ASN A 414 -7.27 29.36 -16.28
N GLN A 415 -8.41 28.70 -16.00
CA GLN A 415 -9.48 28.51 -16.99
C GLN A 415 -10.41 29.71 -17.02
#